data_AF-A0A942HI04-F1
#
_entry.id   AF-A0A942HI04-F1
#
_cell.length_a   1.000
_cell.length_b   1.000
_cell.length_c   1.000
_cell.angle_alpha   90.00
_cell.angle_beta   90.00
_cell.angle_gamma   90.00
#
_symmetry.space_group_name_H-M   'P 1'
#
loop_
_entity.id
_entity.type
_entity.pdbx_description
1 polymer ?
#
loop_
_entity_poly.entity_id
_entity_poly.type
_entity_poly.pdbx_seq_one_letter_code
_entity_poly.pdbx_strand_id
1 'polypeptide(L)'
;MSAHATRTALAVNPVPVTQKTKGFLRIVRHGVGPAAIYIITYHKLNAQQGTLPKPAMAEGAEALIDLLEKIGVDFRVSEVRGALEDILRFGSANIPDLWLSDEEMVEKGLGEA
;
A
#
# COMPACT_ATOMS: atom_id res chain seq x y z
N MET A 1 -53.50 29.71 -10.90
CA MET A 1 -52.20 30.30 -10.52
C MET A 1 -51.20 29.17 -10.39
N SER A 2 -50.15 29.19 -11.20
CA SER A 2 -49.09 28.17 -11.26
C SER A 2 -48.05 28.43 -10.17
N ALA A 3 -47.51 27.37 -9.57
CA ALA A 3 -46.21 27.41 -8.90
C ALA A 3 -45.54 26.04 -9.04
N HIS A 4 -44.82 25.85 -10.14
CA HIS A 4 -43.82 24.79 -10.27
C HIS A 4 -42.67 25.11 -9.31
N ALA A 5 -42.51 24.30 -8.27
CA ALA A 5 -41.28 24.28 -7.49
C ALA A 5 -40.23 23.46 -8.26
N THR A 6 -39.57 24.09 -9.22
CA THR A 6 -38.36 23.52 -9.84
C THR A 6 -37.23 23.59 -8.82
N ARG A 7 -37.07 22.51 -8.06
CA ARG A 7 -35.94 22.32 -7.16
C ARG A 7 -34.73 21.95 -8.02
N THR A 8 -33.92 22.95 -8.37
CA THR A 8 -32.64 22.74 -9.05
C THR A 8 -31.72 21.98 -8.08
N ALA A 9 -31.65 20.66 -8.23
CA ALA A 9 -30.64 19.85 -7.56
C ALA A 9 -29.29 20.23 -8.17
N LEU A 10 -28.50 21.02 -7.44
CA LEU A 10 -27.08 21.17 -7.73
C LEU A 10 -26.47 19.78 -7.64
N ALA A 11 -26.05 19.25 -8.80
CA ALA A 11 -25.23 18.06 -8.87
C ALA A 11 -23.91 18.38 -8.16
N VAL A 12 -23.84 18.03 -6.88
CA VAL A 12 -22.56 17.82 -6.20
C VAL A 12 -21.95 16.64 -6.95
N ASN A 13 -21.00 16.90 -7.85
CA ASN A 13 -20.10 15.86 -8.32
C ASN A 13 -19.45 15.28 -7.06
N PRO A 14 -19.74 14.03 -6.65
CA PRO A 14 -18.95 13.42 -5.61
C PRO A 14 -17.55 13.31 -6.20
N VAL A 15 -16.59 14.04 -5.63
CA VAL A 15 -15.17 13.73 -5.80
C VAL A 15 -15.08 12.24 -5.48
N PRO A 16 -14.60 11.37 -6.40
CA PRO A 16 -14.46 9.97 -6.09
C PRO A 16 -13.57 9.90 -4.84
N VAL A 17 -14.17 9.57 -3.71
CA VAL A 17 -13.43 9.25 -2.50
C VAL A 17 -12.70 7.98 -2.87
N THR A 18 -11.41 8.13 -3.15
CA THR A 18 -10.57 7.02 -3.54
C THR A 18 -10.57 6.02 -2.41
N GLN A 19 -11.29 4.92 -2.62
CA GLN A 19 -11.61 3.97 -1.57
C GLN A 19 -10.32 3.28 -1.16
N LYS A 20 -9.80 3.64 0.02
CA LYS A 20 -8.67 2.93 0.62
C LYS A 20 -9.08 1.46 0.79
N THR A 21 -8.29 0.56 0.22
CA THR A 21 -8.56 -0.87 0.29
C THR A 21 -7.64 -1.50 1.31
N LYS A 22 -8.19 -2.32 2.20
CA LYS A 22 -7.39 -3.09 3.15
C LYS A 22 -6.46 -4.04 2.39
N GLY A 23 -5.20 -4.07 2.77
CA GLY A 23 -4.19 -4.92 2.16
C GLY A 23 -3.05 -5.26 3.12
N PHE A 24 -2.02 -5.88 2.57
CA PHE A 24 -0.79 -6.20 3.26
C PHE A 24 0.41 -6.06 2.31
N LEU A 25 1.59 -5.78 2.85
CA LEU A 25 2.84 -5.88 2.09
C LEU A 25 3.41 -7.28 2.27
N ARG A 26 3.76 -7.93 1.16
CA ARG A 26 4.63 -9.10 1.16
C ARG A 26 6.05 -8.64 0.87
N ILE A 27 6.99 -9.00 1.73
CA ILE A 27 8.40 -8.67 1.56
C ILE A 27 9.18 -9.97 1.44
N VAL A 28 10.01 -10.06 0.41
CA VAL A 28 10.91 -11.20 0.16
C VAL A 28 12.33 -10.69 0.09
N ARG A 29 13.22 -11.31 0.87
CA ARG A 29 14.64 -11.01 0.92
C ARG A 29 15.43 -12.01 0.08
N HIS A 30 16.33 -11.49 -0.74
CA HIS A 30 17.29 -12.25 -1.53
C HIS A 30 18.71 -11.94 -1.07
N GLY A 31 19.48 -13.00 -0.78
CA GLY A 31 20.84 -12.88 -0.29
C GLY A 31 20.95 -12.60 1.21
N VAL A 32 22.19 -12.38 1.66
CA VAL A 32 22.53 -12.15 3.07
C VAL A 32 23.47 -10.96 3.22
N GLY A 33 23.50 -10.38 4.42
CA GLY A 33 24.36 -9.23 4.72
C GLY A 33 23.82 -7.89 4.18
N PRO A 34 24.69 -6.86 4.09
CA PRO A 34 24.30 -5.49 3.77
C PRO A 34 23.83 -5.28 2.32
N ALA A 35 24.22 -6.17 1.40
CA ALA A 35 23.80 -6.16 0.00
C ALA A 35 22.55 -7.03 -0.27
N ALA A 36 21.80 -7.40 0.78
CA ALA A 36 20.57 -8.14 0.60
C ALA A 36 19.53 -7.29 -0.16
N ILE A 37 18.86 -7.91 -1.13
CA ILE A 37 17.83 -7.25 -1.93
C ILE A 37 16.46 -7.61 -1.35
N TYR A 38 15.59 -6.63 -1.21
CA TYR A 38 14.22 -6.81 -0.76
C TYR A 38 13.25 -6.50 -1.90
N ILE A 39 12.31 -7.40 -2.14
CA ILE A 39 11.20 -7.21 -3.07
C ILE A 39 9.93 -7.03 -2.26
N ILE A 40 9.28 -5.88 -2.43
CA ILE A 40 8.10 -5.46 -1.71
C ILE A 40 6.93 -5.48 -2.69
N THR A 41 5.88 -6.23 -2.37
CA THR A 41 4.66 -6.31 -3.19
C THR A 41 3.45 -6.03 -2.32
N TYR A 42 2.61 -5.10 -2.74
CA TYR A 42 1.34 -4.83 -2.05
C TYR A 42 0.24 -5.75 -2.57
N HIS A 43 -0.49 -6.37 -1.65
CA HIS A 43 -1.64 -7.22 -1.94
C HIS A 43 -2.91 -6.62 -1.34
N LYS A 44 -3.85 -6.22 -2.20
CA LYS A 44 -5.21 -5.83 -1.80
C LYS A 44 -6.02 -7.06 -1.41
N LEU A 45 -6.78 -6.99 -0.33
CA LEU A 45 -7.64 -8.10 0.12
C LEU A 45 -8.99 -8.15 -0.62
N ASN A 46 -9.49 -7.01 -1.08
CA ASN A 46 -10.82 -6.88 -1.70
C ASN A 46 -10.76 -6.32 -3.14
N ALA A 47 -9.72 -6.62 -3.92
CA ALA A 47 -9.58 -6.07 -5.26
C ALA A 47 -10.67 -6.56 -6.23
N GLN A 48 -11.78 -5.83 -6.29
CA GLN A 48 -12.50 -5.63 -7.54
C GLN A 48 -11.60 -4.81 -8.49
N GLN A 49 -11.70 -5.05 -9.80
CA GLN A 49 -10.89 -4.47 -10.87
C GLN A 49 -10.31 -3.07 -10.56
N GLY A 50 -8.98 -2.92 -10.63
CA GLY A 50 -8.25 -1.69 -10.29
C GLY A 50 -6.75 -1.81 -10.55
N THR A 51 -5.94 -0.91 -9.99
CA THR A 51 -4.48 -0.83 -10.17
C THR A 51 -3.80 -2.18 -9.89
N LEU A 52 -3.02 -2.64 -10.87
CA LEU A 52 -2.21 -3.85 -10.77
C LEU A 52 -1.01 -3.59 -9.84
N PRO A 53 -0.73 -4.48 -8.88
CA PRO A 53 0.40 -4.30 -7.98
C PRO A 53 1.72 -4.42 -8.75
N LYS A 54 2.58 -3.41 -8.58
CA LYS A 54 3.93 -3.36 -9.11
C LYS A 54 4.92 -3.65 -7.99
N PRO A 55 5.78 -4.68 -8.10
CA PRO A 55 6.81 -4.91 -7.10
C PRO A 55 7.80 -3.74 -7.04
N ALA A 56 8.11 -3.30 -5.83
CA ALA A 56 9.18 -2.35 -5.55
C ALA A 56 10.42 -3.10 -5.05
N MET A 57 11.61 -2.56 -5.35
CA MET A 57 12.90 -3.13 -4.94
C MET A 57 13.61 -2.17 -3.98
N ALA A 58 14.23 -2.70 -2.94
CA ALA A 58 15.13 -2.00 -2.05
C ALA A 58 16.42 -2.80 -1.86
N GLU A 59 17.58 -2.14 -1.98
CA GLU A 59 18.89 -2.77 -1.75
C GLU A 59 19.42 -2.38 -0.37
N GLY A 60 19.65 -3.37 0.48
CA GLY A 60 20.08 -3.18 1.85
C GLY A 60 18.93 -2.82 2.80
N ALA A 61 19.24 -2.88 4.10
CA ALA A 61 18.25 -2.64 5.16
C ALA A 61 17.80 -1.18 5.24
N GLU A 62 18.69 -0.23 4.94
CA GLU A 62 18.40 1.21 4.98
C GLU A 62 17.37 1.58 3.90
N ALA A 63 17.61 1.20 2.65
CA ALA A 63 16.66 1.46 1.56
C ALA A 63 15.30 0.76 1.79
N LEU A 64 15.29 -0.40 2.47
CA LEU A 64 14.04 -1.05 2.85
C LEU A 64 13.26 -0.20 3.86
N ILE A 65 13.92 0.30 4.90
CA ILE A 65 13.29 1.14 5.93
C ILE A 65 12.73 2.41 5.30
N ASP A 66 13.52 3.11 4.48
CA ASP A 66 13.10 4.33 3.78
C ASP A 66 11.85 4.09 2.92
N LEU A 67 11.81 2.97 2.21
CA LEU A 67 10.66 2.60 1.38
C LEU A 67 9.42 2.33 2.25
N LEU A 68 9.57 1.62 3.36
CA LEU A 68 8.46 1.33 4.29
C LEU A 68 7.94 2.62 4.96
N GLU A 69 8.81 3.57 5.30
CA GLU A 69 8.43 4.89 5.79
C GLU A 69 7.65 5.68 4.73
N LYS A 70 8.14 5.72 3.48
CA LYS A 70 7.44 6.34 2.35
C LYS A 70 6.06 5.71 2.13
N ILE A 71 5.93 4.40 2.31
CA ILE A 71 4.66 3.69 2.21
C ILE A 71 3.72 4.04 3.38
N GLY A 72 4.26 4.45 4.53
CA GLY A 72 3.50 4.82 5.72
C GLY A 72 3.28 3.65 6.68
N VAL A 73 4.22 2.71 6.72
CA VAL A 73 4.22 1.60 7.69
C VAL A 73 4.49 2.14 9.10
N ASP A 74 3.65 1.77 10.08
CA ASP A 74 3.85 2.17 11.48
C ASP A 74 4.73 1.16 12.23
N PHE A 75 6.02 1.46 12.37
CA PHE A 75 6.99 0.61 13.07
C PHE A 75 6.73 0.43 14.58
N ARG A 76 5.80 1.18 15.18
CA ARG A 76 5.43 1.02 16.59
C ARG A 76 4.55 -0.22 16.81
N VAL A 77 3.93 -0.73 15.74
CA VAL A 77 3.09 -1.92 15.77
C VAL A 77 3.96 -3.16 15.95
N SER A 78 3.64 -3.99 16.95
CA SER A 78 4.40 -5.18 17.30
C SER A 78 4.52 -6.18 16.15
N GLU A 79 3.48 -6.27 15.32
CA GLU A 79 3.35 -7.14 14.17
C GLU A 79 4.30 -6.72 13.05
N VAL A 80 4.53 -5.41 12.86
CA VAL A 80 5.51 -4.89 11.91
C VAL A 80 6.92 -5.29 12.36
N ARG A 81 7.24 -5.11 13.64
CA ARG A 81 8.53 -5.53 14.19
C ARG A 81 8.74 -7.04 14.04
N GLY A 82 7.73 -7.84 14.38
CA GLY A 82 7.76 -9.29 14.21
C GLY A 82 7.99 -9.69 12.74
N ALA A 83 7.31 -9.03 11.80
CA ALA A 83 7.52 -9.27 10.38
C ALA A 83 8.96 -8.91 9.91
N LEU A 84 9.56 -7.85 10.43
CA LEU A 84 10.97 -7.50 10.13
C LEU A 84 11.94 -8.57 10.65
N GLU A 85 11.69 -9.10 11.85
CA GLU A 85 12.45 -10.23 12.40
C GLU A 85 12.26 -11.51 11.56
N ASP A 86 11.03 -11.78 11.14
CA ASP A 86 10.69 -12.92 10.29
C ASP A 86 11.35 -12.84 8.91
N ILE A 87 11.48 -11.64 8.31
CA ILE A 87 12.24 -11.46 7.05
C ILE A 87 13.70 -11.86 7.24
N LEU A 88 14.31 -11.49 8.37
CA LEU A 88 15.70 -11.86 8.66
C LEU A 88 15.87 -13.35 8.93
N ARG A 89 14.88 -13.97 9.59
CA ARG A 89 14.91 -15.39 9.99
C ARG A 89 14.53 -16.35 8.87
N PHE A 90 13.49 -16.03 8.10
CA PHE A 90 12.87 -16.91 7.11
C PHE A 90 13.04 -16.41 5.68
N GLY A 91 13.57 -15.21 5.47
CA GLY A 91 13.75 -14.62 4.14
C GLY A 91 12.47 -14.00 3.56
N SER A 92 11.35 -14.02 4.28
CA SER A 92 10.13 -13.31 3.87
C SER A 92 9.16 -13.12 5.02
N ALA A 93 8.33 -12.09 4.95
CA ALA A 93 7.19 -11.91 5.85
C ALA A 93 6.07 -11.09 5.20
N ASN A 94 4.94 -11.05 5.89
CA ASN A 94 3.81 -10.19 5.54
C ASN A 94 3.65 -9.11 6.61
N ILE A 95 3.52 -7.85 6.19
CA ILE A 95 3.18 -6.73 7.05
C ILE A 95 1.69 -6.42 6.85
N PRO A 96 0.83 -6.70 7.86
CA PRO A 96 -0.61 -6.52 7.75
C PRO A 96 -1.05 -5.05 7.90
N ASP A 97 -2.36 -4.84 7.70
CA ASP A 97 -3.11 -3.62 8.07
C ASP A 97 -2.69 -2.32 7.40
N LEU A 98 -2.33 -2.39 6.12
CA LEU A 98 -2.13 -1.20 5.28
C LEU A 98 -3.39 -0.88 4.48
N TRP A 99 -3.68 0.42 4.39
CA TRP A 99 -4.86 0.98 3.75
C TRP A 99 -4.40 1.98 2.70
N LEU A 100 -4.16 1.49 1.49
CA LEU A 100 -3.74 2.28 0.34
C LEU A 100 -4.89 2.38 -0.67
N SER A 101 -5.11 3.58 -1.22
CA SER A 101 -5.89 3.75 -2.45
C SER A 101 -5.05 3.38 -3.69
N ASP A 102 -5.71 3.29 -4.83
CA ASP A 102 -5.07 3.00 -6.13
C ASP A 102 -4.05 4.09 -6.51
N GLU A 103 -4.39 5.35 -6.27
CA GLU A 103 -3.49 6.51 -6.48
C GLU A 103 -2.31 6.45 -5.51
N GLU A 104 -2.55 6.19 -4.22
CA GLU A 104 -1.47 6.08 -3.24
C GLU A 104 -0.52 4.93 -3.62
N MET A 105 -1.03 3.82 -4.18
CA MET A 105 -0.18 2.75 -4.69
C MET A 105 0.70 3.21 -5.84
N VAL A 106 0.16 3.96 -6.81
CA VAL A 106 0.94 4.49 -7.95
C VAL A 106 1.98 5.49 -7.45
N GLU A 107 1.61 6.44 -6.58
CA GLU A 107 2.52 7.44 -5.99
C GLU A 107 3.67 6.80 -5.19
N LYS A 108 3.37 5.72 -4.47
CA LYS A 108 4.34 4.97 -3.68
C LYS A 108 5.18 4.00 -4.53
N GLY A 109 4.88 3.86 -5.82
CA GLY A 109 5.59 2.96 -6.74
C GLY A 109 5.22 1.49 -6.59
N LEU A 110 4.08 1.20 -5.95
CA LEU A 110 3.53 -0.13 -5.68
C LEU A 110 2.43 -0.52 -6.68
N GLY A 111 2.14 0.30 -7.69
CA GLY A 111 1.09 0.09 -8.66
C GLY A 111 1.44 0.62 -10.05
N GLU A 112 0.82 0.06 -11.08
CA GLU A 112 0.88 0.58 -12.46
C GLU A 112 -0.41 1.35 -12.79
N ALA A 113 -0.25 2.56 -13.33
CA ALA A 113 -1.34 3.44 -13.74
C ALA A 113 -2.00 2.98 -15.04
#